data_AF-A0A957C278-F1
#
_entry.id   AF-A0A957C278-F1
#
_cell.length_a   1.000
_cell.length_b   1.000
_cell.length_c   1.000
_cell.angle_alpha   90.00
_cell.angle_beta   90.00
_cell.angle_gamma   90.00
#
_symmetry.space_group_name_H-M   'P 1'
#
loop_
_entity.id
_entity.type
_entity.pdbx_description
1 polymer ?
#
loop_
_entity_poly.entity_id
_entity_poly.type
_entity_poly.pdbx_seq_one_letter_code
_entity_poly.pdbx_strand_id
1 'polypeptide(L)'
;MPNTRQTTIQCVQCHQPVRAVVRSLIDAQQDPEAKVHLLSGRLNAAPCPSCGAINTVMTPLLYHDASKELLISFVPMEMGLSKDAQEKAIGELMRQLTGNLGNSGFKGYLLQPRQALTLQGLVEQVLQADGVTPQMMEAQRERVRLVEMFIQSPEENLPALVQEYDAKIDAEFFQTMTMVAQRTLEEGRQNLAHQILETQNRVVELSSYGQQMIAQ
;
A
#
# COMPACT_ATOMS: atom_id res chain seq x y z
N MET A 1 7.39 -7.17 22.14
CA MET A 1 8.21 -6.09 21.55
C MET A 1 8.17 -6.26 20.04
N PRO A 2 8.08 -5.20 19.24
CA PRO A 2 8.03 -5.33 17.78
C PRO A 2 9.33 -5.99 17.30
N ASN A 3 9.19 -7.01 16.45
CA ASN A 3 10.31 -7.77 15.87
C ASN A 3 11.00 -6.95 14.78
N THR A 4 11.76 -5.94 15.21
CA THR A 4 12.45 -5.01 14.32
C THR A 4 13.95 -5.25 14.29
N ARG A 5 14.57 -5.13 13.11
CA ARG A 5 16.02 -5.11 12.91
C ARG A 5 16.45 -3.75 12.38
N GLN A 6 17.49 -3.16 12.96
CA GLN A 6 18.11 -1.97 12.41
C GLN A 6 19.13 -2.33 11.33
N THR A 7 19.16 -1.56 10.24
CA THR A 7 20.15 -1.71 9.17
C THR A 7 20.50 -0.35 8.58
N THR A 8 21.61 -0.27 7.87
CA THR A 8 21.97 0.89 7.05
C THR A 8 21.89 0.50 5.59
N ILE A 9 21.20 1.31 4.79
CA ILE A 9 21.10 1.17 3.32
C ILE A 9 21.66 2.42 2.64
N GLN A 10 21.88 2.35 1.33
CA GLN A 10 22.24 3.51 0.53
C GLN A 10 20.99 4.16 -0.07
N CYS A 11 20.90 5.49 -0.02
CA CYS A 11 19.81 6.20 -0.66
C CYS A 11 19.86 6.01 -2.19
N VAL A 12 18.73 5.68 -2.82
CA VAL A 12 18.64 5.49 -4.28
C VAL A 12 18.84 6.80 -5.07
N GLN A 13 18.62 7.95 -4.44
CA GLN A 13 18.67 9.26 -5.09
C GLN A 13 20.02 9.98 -4.91
N CYS A 14 20.60 9.95 -3.71
CA CYS A 14 21.83 10.71 -3.40
C CYS A 14 22.98 9.86 -2.85
N HIS A 15 22.80 8.54 -2.73
CA HIS A 15 23.80 7.58 -2.22
C HIS A 15 24.34 7.88 -0.81
N GLN A 16 23.67 8.72 -0.03
CA GLN A 16 23.98 8.90 1.39
C GLN A 16 23.43 7.72 2.20
N PRO A 17 24.11 7.33 3.29
CA PRO A 17 23.65 6.24 4.16
C PRO A 17 22.35 6.61 4.88
N VAL A 18 21.38 5.71 4.85
CA VAL A 18 20.07 5.85 5.51
C VAL A 18 19.92 4.73 6.53
N ARG A 19 19.62 5.10 7.79
CA ARG A 19 19.27 4.13 8.83
C ARG A 19 17.81 3.72 8.63
N ALA A 20 17.57 2.41 8.54
CA ALA A 20 16.25 1.84 8.36
C ALA A 20 15.91 0.87 9.51
N VAL A 21 14.66 0.92 9.96
CA VAL A 21 14.08 -0.06 10.89
C VAL A 21 13.23 -1.03 10.07
N VAL A 22 13.65 -2.27 10.02
CA VAL A 22 13.08 -3.32 9.17
C VAL A 22 12.23 -4.26 10.02
N ARG A 23 11.02 -4.53 9.55
CA ARG A 23 10.10 -5.54 10.08
C ARG A 23 9.96 -6.66 9.05
N SER A 24 10.14 -7.89 9.51
CA SER A 24 9.97 -9.11 8.70
C SER A 24 8.84 -10.00 9.22
N LEU A 25 8.43 -9.83 10.48
CA LEU A 25 7.28 -10.51 11.07
C LEU A 25 6.24 -9.47 11.49
N ILE A 26 5.04 -9.59 10.94
CA ILE A 26 3.89 -8.71 11.19
C ILE A 26 2.83 -9.54 11.86
N ASP A 27 2.64 -9.34 13.17
CA ASP A 27 1.54 -9.96 13.91
C ASP A 27 0.46 -8.89 14.12
N ALA A 28 -0.72 -9.09 13.53
CA ALA A 28 -1.78 -8.10 13.51
C ALA A 28 -2.37 -7.78 14.90
N GLN A 29 -2.23 -8.70 15.87
CA GLN A 29 -2.68 -8.50 17.25
C GLN A 29 -1.63 -7.77 18.08
N GLN A 30 -0.34 -8.11 17.89
CA GLN A 30 0.75 -7.58 18.69
C GLN A 30 1.34 -6.26 18.13
N ASP A 31 1.27 -6.05 16.82
CA ASP A 31 1.74 -4.85 16.11
C ASP A 31 0.73 -4.40 15.03
N PRO A 32 -0.43 -3.83 15.43
CA PRO A 32 -1.42 -3.31 14.48
C PRO A 32 -0.87 -2.21 13.57
N GLU A 33 0.12 -1.44 14.04
CA GLU A 33 0.76 -0.38 13.27
C GLU A 33 1.53 -0.95 12.06
N ALA A 34 2.23 -2.08 12.24
CA ALA A 34 2.88 -2.76 11.13
C ALA A 34 1.90 -3.24 10.05
N LYS A 35 0.70 -3.68 10.43
CA LYS A 35 -0.37 -3.99 9.47
C LYS A 35 -0.79 -2.75 8.70
N VAL A 36 -1.02 -1.63 9.37
CA VAL A 36 -1.37 -0.36 8.70
C VAL A 36 -0.28 0.04 7.70
N HIS A 37 0.99 -0.02 8.09
CA HIS A 37 2.10 0.28 7.20
C HIS A 37 2.21 -0.68 6.02
N LEU A 38 1.93 -1.98 6.21
CA LEU A 38 1.87 -2.94 5.10
C LEU A 38 0.77 -2.54 4.11
N LEU A 39 -0.46 -2.32 4.59
CA LEU A 39 -1.61 -2.00 3.75
C LEU A 39 -1.46 -0.66 3.03
N SER A 40 -0.78 0.31 3.65
CA SER A 40 -0.53 1.63 3.05
C SER A 40 0.73 1.67 2.16
N GLY A 41 1.43 0.55 1.98
CA GLY A 41 2.69 0.50 1.21
C GLY A 41 3.87 1.26 1.85
N ARG A 42 3.81 1.52 3.16
CA ARG A 42 4.84 2.24 3.94
C ARG A 42 5.73 1.32 4.78
N LEU A 43 5.47 0.01 4.76
CA LEU A 43 6.27 -0.96 5.50
C LEU A 43 7.73 -0.90 5.03
N ASN A 44 8.65 -0.83 6.00
CA ASN A 44 10.10 -0.77 5.75
C ASN A 44 10.54 0.42 4.88
N ALA A 45 9.73 1.49 4.83
CA ALA A 45 10.10 2.76 4.23
C ALA A 45 10.99 3.57 5.17
N ALA A 46 12.06 4.14 4.63
CA ALA A 46 13.04 4.96 5.33
C ALA A 46 13.33 6.24 4.53
N PRO A 47 12.85 7.42 4.99
CA PRO A 47 13.16 8.68 4.34
C PRO A 47 14.64 9.01 4.48
N CYS A 48 15.27 9.44 3.39
CA CYS A 48 16.66 9.90 3.42
C CYS A 48 16.76 11.26 4.13
N PRO A 49 17.59 11.41 5.18
CA PRO A 49 17.72 12.68 5.89
C PRO A 49 18.41 13.76 5.04
N SER A 50 19.12 13.38 3.99
CA SER A 50 19.88 14.32 3.14
C SER A 50 19.07 14.90 1.98
N CYS A 51 18.20 14.11 1.35
CA CYS A 51 17.45 14.55 0.16
C CYS A 51 15.94 14.29 0.22
N GLY A 52 15.43 13.69 1.29
CA GLY A 52 14.00 13.39 1.46
C GLY A 52 13.48 12.17 0.69
N ALA A 53 14.25 11.58 -0.23
CA ALA A 53 13.80 10.41 -0.99
C ALA A 53 13.43 9.22 -0.08
N ILE A 54 12.29 8.59 -0.34
CA ILE A 54 11.82 7.41 0.39
C ILE A 54 12.52 6.17 -0.16
N ASN A 55 13.18 5.41 0.72
CA ASN A 55 13.86 4.16 0.38
C ASN A 55 13.14 3.00 1.05
N THR A 56 12.90 1.91 0.33
CA THR A 56 12.21 0.73 0.87
C THR A 56 13.18 -0.42 1.00
N VAL A 57 13.23 -1.05 2.18
CA VAL A 57 14.04 -2.25 2.39
C VAL A 57 13.23 -3.50 2.04
N MET A 58 13.68 -4.23 1.02
CA MET A 58 13.12 -5.51 0.64
C MET A 58 13.59 -6.60 1.59
N THR A 59 12.65 -7.40 2.11
CA THR A 59 12.93 -8.49 3.05
C THR A 59 11.84 -9.56 2.93
N PRO A 60 12.13 -10.83 3.25
CA PRO A 60 11.10 -11.82 3.47
C PRO A 60 10.14 -11.35 4.56
N LEU A 61 8.84 -11.55 4.34
CA LEU A 61 7.78 -11.18 5.25
C LEU A 61 6.99 -12.41 5.68
N LEU A 62 6.58 -12.43 6.94
CA LEU A 62 5.59 -13.35 7.49
C LEU A 62 4.50 -12.51 8.16
N TYR A 63 3.29 -12.57 7.61
CA TYR A 63 2.10 -11.93 8.17
C TYR A 63 1.30 -12.96 8.96
N HIS A 64 0.90 -12.59 10.17
CA HIS A 64 0.12 -13.42 11.08
C HIS A 64 -1.09 -12.65 11.61
N ASP A 65 -2.26 -13.28 11.58
CA ASP A 65 -3.47 -12.79 12.21
C ASP A 65 -4.22 -13.98 12.85
N ALA A 66 -4.09 -14.13 14.16
CA ALA A 66 -4.70 -15.22 14.92
C ALA A 66 -6.23 -15.14 14.96
N SER A 67 -6.80 -13.94 14.91
CA SER A 67 -8.25 -13.74 14.90
C SER A 67 -8.91 -14.27 13.63
N LYS A 68 -8.11 -14.41 12.56
CA LYS A 68 -8.53 -14.90 11.24
C LYS A 68 -7.93 -16.25 10.88
N GLU A 69 -7.20 -16.86 11.81
CA GLU A 69 -6.43 -18.09 11.57
C GLU A 69 -5.60 -18.00 10.28
N LEU A 70 -4.94 -16.86 10.09
CA LEU A 70 -4.27 -16.50 8.86
C LEU A 70 -2.76 -16.40 9.09
N LEU A 71 -2.01 -17.05 8.20
CA LEU A 71 -0.57 -16.96 8.12
C LEU A 71 -0.17 -16.88 6.64
N ILE A 72 0.57 -15.84 6.26
CA ILE A 72 0.99 -15.61 4.88
C ILE A 72 2.49 -15.36 4.84
N SER A 73 3.21 -16.13 4.05
CA SER A 73 4.62 -15.91 3.73
C SER A 73 4.77 -15.17 2.41
N PHE A 74 5.76 -14.28 2.34
CA PHE A 74 6.13 -13.58 1.12
C PHE A 74 7.65 -13.43 1.06
N VAL A 75 8.24 -13.75 -0.08
CA VAL A 75 9.67 -13.50 -0.34
C VAL A 75 9.76 -12.71 -1.65
N PRO A 76 10.31 -11.49 -1.64
CA PRO A 76 10.47 -10.71 -2.86
C PRO A 76 11.44 -11.41 -3.83
N MET A 77 11.01 -11.58 -5.08
CA MET A 77 11.80 -12.25 -6.12
C MET A 77 13.06 -11.46 -6.49
N GLU A 78 13.01 -10.15 -6.34
CA GLU A 78 14.08 -9.18 -6.61
C GLU A 78 15.30 -9.40 -5.73
N MET A 79 15.15 -10.12 -4.61
CA MET A 79 16.27 -10.52 -3.76
C MET A 79 17.14 -11.63 -4.37
N GLY A 80 16.68 -12.30 -5.43
CA GLY A 80 17.45 -13.33 -6.13
C GLY A 80 17.84 -14.53 -5.25
N LEU A 81 17.09 -14.82 -4.18
CA LEU A 81 17.39 -15.90 -3.25
C LEU A 81 17.11 -17.27 -3.89
N SER A 82 18.00 -18.25 -3.63
CA SER A 82 17.73 -19.65 -3.95
C SER A 82 16.54 -20.19 -3.13
N LYS A 83 15.86 -21.23 -3.62
CA LYS A 83 14.72 -21.83 -2.90
C LYS A 83 15.06 -22.20 -1.44
N ASP A 84 16.21 -22.83 -1.22
CA ASP A 84 16.67 -23.19 0.12
C ASP A 84 16.86 -21.96 1.03
N ALA A 85 17.38 -20.85 0.48
CA ALA A 85 17.53 -19.61 1.24
C ALA A 85 16.18 -18.96 1.55
N GLN A 86 15.21 -19.05 0.64
CA GLN A 86 13.84 -18.60 0.87
C GLN A 86 13.18 -19.40 2.00
N GLU A 87 13.22 -20.73 1.92
CA GLU A 87 12.67 -21.64 2.93
C GLU A 87 13.32 -21.42 4.30
N LYS A 88 14.65 -21.26 4.33
CA LYS A 88 15.38 -20.95 5.58
C LYS A 88 14.92 -19.63 6.20
N ALA A 89 14.79 -18.57 5.39
CA ALA A 89 14.34 -17.28 5.88
C ALA A 89 12.92 -17.34 6.45
N ILE A 90 11.99 -18.01 5.77
CA ILE A 90 10.62 -18.21 6.28
C ILE A 90 10.64 -19.07 7.55
N GLY A 91 11.47 -20.12 7.59
CA GLY A 91 11.63 -20.98 8.77
C GLY A 91 12.15 -20.21 10.00
N GLU A 92 13.04 -19.23 9.82
CA GLU A 92 13.49 -18.33 10.88
C GLU A 92 12.34 -17.46 11.42
N LEU A 93 11.55 -16.86 10.53
CA LEU A 93 10.37 -16.06 10.91
C LEU A 93 9.30 -16.92 11.61
N MET A 94 9.10 -18.16 11.17
CA MET A 94 8.20 -19.11 11.81
C MET A 94 8.62 -19.45 13.23
N ARG A 95 9.91 -19.71 13.46
CA ARG A 95 10.43 -19.96 14.82
C ARG A 95 10.27 -18.74 15.73
N GLN A 96 10.47 -17.54 15.19
CA GLN A 96 10.24 -16.31 15.94
C GLN A 96 8.76 -16.14 16.30
N LEU A 97 7.85 -16.40 15.36
CA LEU A 97 6.41 -16.33 15.61
C LEU A 97 5.98 -17.33 16.69
N THR A 98 6.35 -18.61 16.56
CA THR A 98 5.95 -19.64 17.53
C THR A 98 6.57 -19.40 18.90
N GLY A 99 7.81 -18.89 18.96
CA GLY A 99 8.43 -18.44 20.21
C GLY A 99 7.65 -17.32 20.90
N ASN A 100 7.07 -16.39 20.12
CA ASN A 100 6.25 -15.29 20.63
C ASN A 100 4.85 -15.75 21.08
N LEU A 101 4.24 -16.71 20.39
CA LEU A 101 2.90 -17.24 20.71
C LEU A 101 2.90 -18.14 21.95
N GLY A 102 4.03 -18.79 22.26
CA GLY A 102 4.12 -19.80 23.31
C GLY A 102 3.31 -21.08 22.98
N ASN A 103 3.30 -22.04 23.91
CA ASN A 103 2.73 -23.37 23.66
C ASN A 103 1.20 -23.37 23.43
N SER A 104 0.47 -22.44 24.04
CA SER A 104 -0.99 -22.36 23.94
C SER A 104 -1.49 -21.62 22.70
N GLY A 105 -0.63 -20.83 22.06
CA GLY A 105 -0.99 -20.07 20.85
C GLY A 105 -0.78 -20.85 19.56
N PHE A 106 -0.19 -22.05 19.62
CA PHE A 106 0.05 -22.86 18.44
C PHE A 106 -1.24 -23.53 17.96
N LYS A 107 -1.63 -23.22 16.72
CA LYS A 107 -2.83 -23.76 16.07
C LYS A 107 -2.49 -24.36 14.71
N GLY A 108 -3.37 -25.24 14.22
CA GLY A 108 -3.16 -26.02 12.99
C GLY A 108 -2.89 -25.18 11.73
N TYR A 109 -3.51 -23.99 11.60
CA TYR A 109 -3.29 -23.11 10.43
C TYR A 109 -1.83 -22.65 10.27
N LEU A 110 -1.04 -22.66 11.35
CA LEU A 110 0.39 -22.31 11.31
C LEU A 110 1.24 -23.35 10.55
N LEU A 111 0.74 -24.58 10.40
CA LEU A 111 1.44 -25.65 9.68
C LEU A 111 1.34 -25.52 8.16
N GLN A 112 0.42 -24.70 7.67
CA GLN A 112 0.15 -24.52 6.23
C GLN A 112 0.02 -23.02 5.90
N PRO A 113 1.12 -22.25 5.99
CA PRO A 113 1.10 -20.84 5.59
C PRO A 113 0.68 -20.71 4.13
N ARG A 114 -0.16 -19.72 3.83
CA ARG A 114 -0.40 -19.28 2.46
C ARG A 114 0.86 -18.61 1.93
N GLN A 115 1.10 -18.73 0.63
CA GLN A 115 2.20 -18.03 -0.02
C GLN A 115 1.65 -16.90 -0.88
N ALA A 116 2.22 -15.70 -0.74
CA ALA A 116 2.03 -14.60 -1.67
C ALA A 116 3.21 -14.55 -2.65
N LEU A 117 2.92 -14.34 -3.93
CA LEU A 117 3.94 -14.24 -5.00
C LEU A 117 4.44 -12.80 -5.17
N THR A 118 3.63 -11.82 -4.81
CA THR A 118 3.94 -10.39 -4.90
C THR A 118 3.53 -9.70 -3.60
N LEU A 119 4.12 -8.54 -3.33
CA LEU A 119 3.72 -7.72 -2.18
C LEU A 119 2.24 -7.31 -2.30
N GLN A 120 1.77 -7.03 -3.51
CA GLN A 120 0.36 -6.74 -3.77
C GLN A 120 -0.54 -7.93 -3.46
N GLY A 121 -0.14 -9.15 -3.85
CA GLY A 121 -0.89 -10.37 -3.52
C GLY A 121 -0.93 -10.66 -2.01
N LEU A 122 0.12 -10.29 -1.26
CA LEU A 122 0.11 -10.32 0.20
C LEU A 122 -0.96 -9.35 0.74
N VAL A 123 -0.95 -8.10 0.30
CA VAL A 123 -1.92 -7.07 0.71
C VAL A 123 -3.35 -7.50 0.38
N GLU A 124 -3.60 -8.02 -0.82
CA GLU A 124 -4.92 -8.53 -1.24
C GLU A 124 -5.42 -9.66 -0.33
N GLN A 125 -4.57 -10.62 0.01
CA GLN A 125 -4.94 -11.72 0.91
C GLN A 125 -5.29 -11.21 2.32
N VAL A 126 -4.56 -10.21 2.83
CA VAL A 126 -4.87 -9.56 4.11
C VAL A 126 -6.22 -8.85 4.05
N LEU A 127 -6.45 -8.05 3.00
CA LEU A 127 -7.70 -7.32 2.79
C LEU A 127 -8.91 -8.26 2.64
N GLN A 128 -8.75 -9.37 1.92
CA GLN A 128 -9.80 -10.40 1.81
C GLN A 128 -10.15 -11.01 3.16
N ALA A 129 -9.14 -11.27 3.99
CA ALA A 129 -9.37 -11.75 5.35
C ALA A 129 -10.07 -10.68 6.23
N ASP A 130 -9.84 -9.39 5.95
CA ASP A 130 -10.57 -8.26 6.55
C ASP A 130 -11.97 -8.04 5.96
N GLY A 131 -12.42 -8.88 5.02
CA GLY A 131 -13.75 -8.81 4.41
C GLY A 131 -13.84 -7.94 3.15
N VAL A 132 -12.72 -7.45 2.63
CA VAL A 132 -12.68 -6.69 1.37
C VAL A 132 -12.64 -7.66 0.18
N THR A 133 -13.68 -7.65 -0.65
CA THR A 133 -13.78 -8.59 -1.76
C THR A 133 -12.87 -8.21 -2.94
N PRO A 134 -12.48 -9.15 -3.82
CA PRO A 134 -11.78 -8.84 -5.06
C PRO A 134 -12.49 -7.78 -5.92
N GLN A 135 -13.82 -7.80 -5.94
CA GLN A 135 -14.64 -6.83 -6.67
C GLN A 135 -14.53 -5.43 -6.06
N MET A 136 -14.54 -5.31 -4.74
CA MET A 136 -14.34 -4.03 -4.05
C MET A 136 -12.93 -3.47 -4.33
N MET A 137 -11.91 -4.33 -4.32
CA MET A 137 -10.54 -3.94 -4.65
C MET A 137 -10.40 -3.49 -6.10
N GLU A 138 -11.02 -4.19 -7.05
CA GLU A 138 -10.96 -3.79 -8.46
C GLU A 138 -11.74 -2.49 -8.71
N ALA A 139 -12.92 -2.31 -8.10
CA ALA A 139 -13.66 -1.06 -8.18
C ALA A 139 -12.82 0.13 -7.68
N GLN A 140 -12.08 -0.06 -6.57
CA GLN A 140 -11.17 0.96 -6.05
C GLN A 140 -10.01 1.24 -7.02
N ARG A 141 -9.43 0.21 -7.64
CA ARG A 141 -8.36 0.36 -8.65
C ARG A 141 -8.84 1.07 -9.90
N GLU A 142 -10.00 0.69 -10.41
CA GLU A 142 -10.60 1.35 -11.57
C GLU A 142 -10.82 2.84 -11.29
N ARG A 143 -11.29 3.19 -10.08
CA ARG A 143 -11.46 4.58 -9.68
C ARG A 143 -10.15 5.35 -9.64
N VAL A 144 -9.09 4.77 -9.07
CA VAL A 144 -7.77 5.40 -9.05
C VAL A 144 -7.25 5.61 -10.47
N ARG A 145 -7.35 4.59 -11.35
CA ARG A 145 -6.95 4.71 -12.76
C ARG A 145 -7.72 5.80 -13.49
N LEU A 146 -9.03 5.89 -13.23
CA LEU A 146 -9.89 6.94 -13.78
C LEU A 146 -9.40 8.32 -13.33
N VAL A 147 -9.20 8.52 -12.02
CA VAL A 147 -8.66 9.78 -11.49
C VAL A 147 -7.30 10.13 -12.09
N GLU A 148 -6.38 9.18 -12.18
CA GLU A 148 -5.07 9.39 -12.79
C GLU A 148 -5.17 9.81 -14.26
N MET A 149 -6.07 9.18 -15.02
CA MET A 149 -6.34 9.55 -16.41
C MET A 149 -6.83 11.00 -16.51
N PHE A 150 -7.76 11.42 -15.65
CA PHE A 150 -8.24 12.81 -15.62
C PHE A 150 -7.12 13.80 -15.28
N ILE A 151 -6.29 13.49 -14.28
CA ILE A 151 -5.18 14.34 -13.84
C ILE A 151 -4.11 14.48 -14.93
N GLN A 152 -3.83 13.41 -15.68
CA GLN A 152 -2.78 13.39 -16.71
C GLN A 152 -3.26 13.92 -18.07
N SER A 153 -4.57 14.06 -18.26
CA SER A 153 -5.13 14.52 -19.52
C SER A 153 -4.99 16.03 -19.68
N PRO A 154 -4.63 16.53 -20.88
CA PRO A 154 -4.67 17.95 -21.19
C PRO A 154 -6.07 18.53 -20.92
N GLU A 155 -6.13 19.78 -20.45
CA GLU A 155 -7.39 20.45 -20.12
C GLU A 155 -8.39 20.46 -21.27
N GLU A 156 -7.90 20.63 -22.50
CA GLU A 156 -8.70 20.64 -23.74
C GLU A 156 -9.47 19.33 -23.96
N ASN A 157 -8.98 18.21 -23.42
CA ASN A 157 -9.62 16.89 -23.54
C ASN A 157 -10.63 16.60 -22.42
N LEU A 158 -10.63 17.39 -21.35
CA LEU A 158 -11.50 17.14 -20.19
C LEU A 158 -12.99 17.14 -20.55
N PRO A 159 -13.55 18.03 -21.40
CA PRO A 159 -14.97 17.98 -21.75
C PRO A 159 -15.39 16.63 -22.37
N ALA A 160 -14.57 16.09 -23.27
CA ALA A 160 -14.85 14.80 -23.90
C ALA A 160 -14.74 13.64 -22.90
N LEU A 161 -13.72 13.66 -22.03
CA LEU A 161 -13.54 12.65 -20.99
C LEU A 161 -14.66 12.68 -19.95
N VAL A 162 -15.08 13.86 -19.50
CA VAL A 162 -16.22 14.00 -18.60
C VAL A 162 -17.47 13.41 -19.26
N GLN A 163 -17.74 13.75 -20.51
CA GLN A 163 -18.89 13.21 -21.22
C GLN A 163 -18.85 11.68 -21.34
N GLU A 164 -17.67 11.10 -21.63
CA GLU A 164 -17.50 9.65 -21.78
C GLU A 164 -17.67 8.90 -20.44
N TYR A 165 -17.15 9.48 -19.34
CA TYR A 165 -17.09 8.84 -18.03
C TYR A 165 -18.07 9.42 -17.01
N ASP A 166 -19.04 10.23 -17.42
CA ASP A 166 -19.93 10.98 -16.53
C ASP A 166 -20.62 10.10 -15.48
N ALA A 167 -21.07 8.90 -15.90
CA ALA A 167 -21.71 7.93 -15.01
C ALA A 167 -20.78 7.34 -13.92
N LYS A 168 -19.46 7.49 -14.06
CA LYS A 168 -18.45 7.06 -13.08
C LYS A 168 -17.92 8.23 -12.23
N ILE A 169 -18.41 9.46 -12.45
CA ILE A 169 -18.03 10.64 -11.68
C ILE A 169 -19.04 10.81 -10.54
N ASP A 170 -18.62 10.45 -9.33
CA ASP A 170 -19.43 10.47 -8.11
C ASP A 170 -18.67 11.09 -6.92
N ALA A 171 -19.25 11.04 -5.72
CA ALA A 171 -18.61 11.51 -4.49
C ALA A 171 -17.24 10.87 -4.25
N GLU A 172 -17.13 9.56 -4.49
CA GLU A 172 -15.92 8.78 -4.24
C GLU A 172 -14.81 9.15 -5.24
N PHE A 173 -15.17 9.46 -6.49
CA PHE A 173 -14.25 9.99 -7.50
C PHE A 173 -13.63 11.31 -7.04
N PHE A 174 -14.44 12.29 -6.64
CA PHE A 174 -13.93 13.59 -6.15
C PHE A 174 -13.15 13.46 -4.85
N GLN A 175 -13.57 12.59 -3.94
CA GLN A 175 -12.80 12.27 -2.73
C GLN A 175 -11.43 11.68 -3.09
N THR A 176 -11.37 10.82 -4.10
CA THR A 176 -10.11 10.23 -4.58
C THR A 176 -9.19 11.29 -5.17
N MET A 177 -9.71 12.21 -6.01
CA MET A 177 -8.91 13.36 -6.50
C MET A 177 -8.35 14.21 -5.36
N THR A 178 -9.17 14.47 -4.33
CA THR A 178 -8.77 15.25 -3.15
C THR A 178 -7.63 14.57 -2.38
N MET A 179 -7.73 13.25 -2.16
CA MET A 179 -6.67 12.47 -1.50
C MET A 179 -5.37 12.50 -2.31
N VAL A 180 -5.45 12.41 -3.64
CA VAL A 180 -4.27 12.49 -4.52
C VAL A 180 -3.63 13.88 -4.45
N ALA A 181 -4.42 14.96 -4.44
CA ALA A 181 -3.91 16.32 -4.26
C ALA A 181 -3.23 16.51 -2.89
N GLN A 182 -3.86 16.05 -1.80
CA GLN A 182 -3.33 16.14 -0.44
C GLN A 182 -1.99 15.41 -0.32
N ARG A 183 -1.90 14.17 -0.81
CA ARG A 183 -0.64 13.42 -0.81
C ARG A 183 0.44 14.11 -1.63
N THR A 184 0.09 14.66 -2.78
CA THR A 184 1.03 15.40 -3.64
C THR A 184 1.57 16.63 -2.93
N LEU A 185 0.74 17.31 -2.13
CA LEU A 185 1.12 18.43 -1.29
C LEU A 185 2.05 18.00 -0.13
N GLU A 186 1.74 16.90 0.56
CA GLU A 186 2.57 16.33 1.63
C GLU A 186 3.96 15.94 1.13
N GLU A 187 4.07 15.50 -0.12
CA GLU A 187 5.34 15.20 -0.79
C GLU A 187 6.11 16.45 -1.26
N GLY A 188 5.61 17.66 -0.95
CA GLY A 188 6.23 18.94 -1.28
C GLY A 188 6.02 19.41 -2.72
N ARG A 189 5.16 18.74 -3.49
CA ARG A 189 4.93 19.01 -4.92
C ARG A 189 3.75 19.98 -5.12
N GLN A 190 3.86 21.19 -4.56
CA GLN A 190 2.77 22.18 -4.50
C GLN A 190 2.15 22.47 -5.87
N ASN A 191 2.95 22.73 -6.90
CA ASN A 191 2.42 23.05 -8.25
C ASN A 191 1.57 21.92 -8.83
N LEU A 192 1.99 20.66 -8.64
CA LEU A 192 1.21 19.51 -9.11
C LEU A 192 -0.07 19.35 -8.29
N ALA A 193 -0.02 19.59 -6.97
CA ALA A 193 -1.22 19.56 -6.14
C ALA A 193 -2.25 20.62 -6.58
N HIS A 194 -1.79 21.83 -6.92
CA HIS A 194 -2.65 22.88 -7.47
C HIS A 194 -3.28 22.48 -8.81
N GLN A 195 -2.49 21.91 -9.74
CA GLN A 195 -3.01 21.41 -11.02
C GLN A 195 -4.09 20.34 -10.83
N ILE A 196 -3.92 19.42 -9.88
CA ILE A 196 -4.93 18.40 -9.58
C ILE A 196 -6.25 19.04 -9.13
N LEU A 197 -6.18 20.08 -8.29
CA LEU A 197 -7.37 20.81 -7.82
C LEU A 197 -8.02 21.65 -8.93
N GLU A 198 -7.24 22.22 -9.84
CA GLU A 198 -7.77 22.91 -11.04
C GLU A 198 -8.52 21.93 -11.94
N THR A 199 -7.93 20.76 -12.24
CA THR A 199 -8.61 19.69 -12.96
C THR A 199 -9.88 19.26 -12.24
N GLN A 200 -9.84 19.10 -10.91
CA GLN A 200 -11.02 18.75 -10.11
C GLN A 200 -12.14 19.78 -10.29
N ASN A 201 -11.84 21.08 -10.15
CA ASN A 201 -12.82 22.15 -10.34
C ASN A 201 -13.44 22.10 -11.74
N ARG A 202 -12.61 21.88 -12.76
CA ARG A 202 -13.10 21.78 -14.14
C ARG A 202 -14.04 20.59 -14.33
N VAL A 203 -13.74 19.46 -13.71
CA VAL A 203 -14.62 18.27 -13.73
C VAL A 203 -15.93 18.52 -12.97
N VAL A 204 -15.91 19.28 -11.87
CA VAL A 204 -17.13 19.67 -11.15
C VAL A 204 -18.06 20.49 -12.07
N GLU A 205 -17.53 21.47 -12.82
CA GLU A 205 -18.33 22.30 -13.73
C GLU A 205 -18.96 21.51 -14.88
N LEU A 206 -18.22 20.52 -15.40
CA LEU A 206 -18.57 19.78 -16.61
C LEU A 206 -19.44 18.55 -16.35
N SER A 207 -19.32 17.91 -15.17
CA SER A 207 -20.00 16.64 -14.89
C SER A 207 -21.41 16.84 -14.35
N SER A 208 -22.29 15.88 -14.64
CA SER A 208 -23.68 15.89 -14.13
C SER A 208 -23.70 15.88 -12.60
N TYR A 209 -22.83 15.08 -11.97
CA TYR A 209 -22.74 15.01 -10.50
C TYR A 209 -22.23 16.34 -9.90
N GLY A 210 -21.20 16.94 -10.49
CA GLY A 210 -20.67 18.21 -10.01
C GLY A 210 -21.68 19.37 -10.11
N GLN A 211 -22.47 19.41 -11.19
CA GLN A 211 -23.56 20.38 -11.31
C GLN A 211 -24.65 20.19 -10.25
N GLN A 212 -24.95 18.94 -9.86
CA GLN A 212 -25.86 18.65 -8.76
C GLN A 212 -25.31 19.09 -7.39
N MET A 213 -23.99 19.04 -7.19
CA MET A 213 -23.35 19.53 -5.97
C MET A 213 -23.40 21.05 -5.86
N ILE A 214 -23.21 21.78 -6.96
CA ILE A 214 -23.25 23.25 -6.98
C ILE A 214 -24.67 23.79 -6.74
N ALA A 215 -25.68 23.06 -7.21
CA ALA A 215 -27.09 23.47 -7.09
C ALA A 215 -27.68 23.30 -5.68
N GLN A 216 -26.95 22.69 -4.75
CA GLN A 216 -27.32 22.46 -3.35
C GLN A 216 -26.67 23.48 -2.42
#